data_AF-A0A2K3P625-F1
#
_entry.id   AF-A0A2K3P625-F1
#
_cell.length_a   1.000
_cell.length_b   1.000
_cell.length_c   1.000
_cell.angle_alpha   90.00
_cell.angle_beta   90.00
_cell.angle_gamma   90.00
#
_symmetry.space_group_name_H-M   'P 1'
#
loop_
_entity.id
_entity.type
_entity.pdbx_description
1 polymer ?
#
loop_
_entity_poly.entity_id
_entity_poly.type
_entity_poly.pdbx_seq_one_letter_code
_entity_poly.pdbx_strand_id
1 'polypeptide(L)'
;LENTLNYGLERVWAIGYMKSSRRVVIGYDEGTIMVKLGREVPVASMDNSGKIIWAKHNEIQTVNIKSIGADLEVADGERLPLAVKELGTCDLYPQNLKHNPNGRFVVVCGDGEYIIYTALAWRNRSFGSALEFAWSTDGEYAVRESTSKIKIFSKSFQGRFNRSLNNGLIYRIDVNVKNLYWADSGDLVTIASDTSFYILKYNRDVVASHIDSGRPVDEEGVEDAFELLHEMNERVRTGIWVGDCFIYNNSSWRLNYCVGGEVTTMFHLDRPMYLLGYLANQSRVFLIDKEFNVVGYTLLLSLIEYKTLVMRGDLERANEVLPSIPKEHHNSVARFLESRGMIEDALEVATDPDYRFDLAIQLGRLEVAKGIALEVQSESKWKQLGELAMSSGKLQMAEECLNHAMDLSGLLLLYSSFGDAEGISKLATLAKEQGKNNVAFLCLFMLGKLEDCLQLLIESNRIPEAALMARSYLPSKVPEIVAIWRKDLNKVNPKAAESLADPEEYPNLFEDWQVALAVESKAAETMNVYPPAEQYINHADKPHITLVEAFRNMQIEEEEPLENGESNHELTEQNEEHYAEEHNGEEGSQEEAVVVDAESTDGAVLVNGNEADEEWGTNNEGAPSA
;
A
#
# COMPACT_ATOMS: atom_id res chain seq x y z
N LEU A 1 -22.23 49.55 15.25
CA LEU A 1 -22.73 49.74 13.87
C LEU A 1 -23.56 48.53 13.52
N GLU A 2 -24.88 48.66 13.48
CA GLU A 2 -25.78 47.60 12.99
C GLU A 2 -25.96 47.80 11.49
N ASN A 3 -25.45 46.88 10.68
CA ASN A 3 -25.70 46.88 9.24
C ASN A 3 -27.01 46.16 8.97
N THR A 4 -28.06 46.89 8.58
CA THR A 4 -29.33 46.29 8.14
C THR A 4 -29.15 45.64 6.78
N LEU A 5 -29.37 44.33 6.70
CA LEU A 5 -29.36 43.56 5.45
C LEU A 5 -30.79 43.46 4.92
N ASN A 6 -31.06 44.06 3.76
CA ASN A 6 -32.33 43.91 3.04
C ASN A 6 -32.10 43.05 1.79
N TYR A 7 -32.82 41.94 1.70
CA TYR A 7 -32.71 40.97 0.61
C TYR A 7 -33.88 41.02 -0.39
N GLY A 8 -34.86 41.90 -0.18
CA GLY A 8 -35.98 42.10 -1.11
C GLY A 8 -37.10 41.06 -1.09
N LEU A 9 -37.00 39.98 -0.31
CA LEU A 9 -37.98 38.86 -0.29
C LEU A 9 -39.27 39.13 0.53
N GLU A 10 -39.65 40.39 0.71
CA GLU A 10 -40.75 40.85 1.59
C GLU A 10 -40.64 40.40 3.07
N ARG A 11 -41.71 39.84 3.67
CA ARG A 11 -41.84 39.65 5.13
C ARG A 11 -41.14 38.38 5.59
N VAL A 12 -40.57 38.42 6.80
CA VAL A 12 -40.03 37.23 7.49
C VAL A 12 -41.14 36.49 8.22
N TRP A 13 -41.25 35.18 7.98
CA TRP A 13 -42.22 34.29 8.61
C TRP A 13 -41.59 33.30 9.61
N ALA A 14 -40.36 32.87 9.35
CA ALA A 14 -39.72 31.80 10.10
C ALA A 14 -38.22 32.05 10.27
N ILE A 15 -37.67 31.52 11.35
CA ILE A 15 -36.23 31.48 11.61
C ILE A 15 -35.83 30.08 12.08
N GLY A 16 -34.87 29.48 11.39
CA GLY A 16 -34.26 28.20 11.74
C GLY A 16 -32.78 28.40 12.07
N TYR A 17 -32.27 27.64 13.02
CA TYR A 17 -30.84 27.60 13.32
C TYR A 17 -30.42 26.16 13.60
N MET A 18 -29.20 25.80 13.21
CA MET A 18 -28.64 24.49 13.55
C MET A 18 -27.80 24.62 14.81
N LYS A 19 -28.12 23.83 15.85
CA LYS A 19 -27.33 23.76 17.08
C LYS A 19 -25.86 23.44 16.75
N SER A 20 -24.92 24.15 17.37
CA SER A 20 -23.46 24.13 17.07
C SER A 20 -23.01 24.70 15.71
N SER A 21 -23.90 25.32 14.93
CA SER A 21 -23.57 26.00 13.68
C SER A 21 -23.63 27.52 13.84
N ARG A 22 -22.74 28.21 13.12
CA ARG A 22 -22.81 29.69 12.97
C ARG A 22 -23.65 30.06 11.74
N ARG A 23 -24.71 29.31 11.43
CA ARG A 23 -25.64 29.53 10.30
C ARG A 23 -27.08 29.65 10.77
N VAL A 24 -27.77 30.66 10.27
CA VAL A 24 -29.19 30.95 10.52
C VAL A 24 -29.90 30.97 9.17
N VAL A 25 -31.03 30.26 9.09
CA VAL A 25 -31.93 30.27 7.94
C VAL A 25 -33.13 31.15 8.27
N ILE A 26 -33.49 32.05 7.37
CA ILE A 26 -34.62 32.96 7.50
C ILE A 26 -35.59 32.66 6.36
N GLY A 27 -36.84 32.36 6.69
CA GLY A 27 -37.93 32.13 5.74
C GLY A 27 -38.72 33.40 5.51
N TYR A 28 -38.94 33.72 4.25
CA TYR A 28 -39.59 34.92 3.74
C TYR A 28 -40.84 34.58 2.92
N ASP A 29 -41.62 35.57 2.48
CA ASP A 29 -42.71 35.37 1.50
C ASP A 29 -42.19 34.73 0.20
N GLU A 30 -41.11 35.29 -0.37
CA GLU A 30 -40.60 34.91 -1.69
C GLU A 30 -39.44 33.89 -1.65
N GLY A 31 -39.13 33.29 -0.50
CA GLY A 31 -38.11 32.24 -0.43
C GLY A 31 -37.46 32.04 0.93
N THR A 32 -36.22 31.53 0.94
CA THR A 32 -35.43 31.33 2.16
C THR A 32 -33.98 31.78 1.93
N ILE A 33 -33.34 32.29 2.99
CA ILE A 33 -31.94 32.73 2.96
C ILE A 33 -31.18 32.11 4.13
N MET A 34 -29.98 31.59 3.85
CA MET A 34 -29.04 31.14 4.89
C MET A 34 -27.91 32.15 5.06
N VAL A 35 -27.81 32.75 6.25
CA VAL A 35 -26.75 33.70 6.63
C VAL A 35 -25.75 33.02 7.56
N LYS A 36 -24.45 33.23 7.33
CA LYS A 36 -23.39 32.79 8.24
C LYS A 36 -22.97 33.92 9.19
N LEU A 37 -23.26 33.75 10.48
CA LEU A 37 -22.93 34.69 11.56
C LEU A 37 -21.48 34.50 12.04
N GLY A 38 -20.53 34.89 11.19
CA GLY A 38 -19.10 34.94 11.54
C GLY A 38 -18.37 33.59 11.63
N ARG A 39 -17.11 33.67 12.10
CA ARG A 39 -16.07 32.62 12.22
C ARG A 39 -16.12 31.46 11.18
N GLU A 40 -15.72 30.22 11.50
CA GLU A 40 -16.00 29.41 12.70
C GLU A 40 -14.80 29.11 13.61
N VAL A 41 -13.66 29.74 13.37
CA VAL A 41 -12.43 29.61 14.18
C VAL A 41 -12.75 29.81 15.68
N PRO A 42 -12.25 28.95 16.59
CA PRO A 42 -12.32 29.20 18.03
C PRO A 42 -11.34 30.31 18.43
N VAL A 43 -11.74 31.14 19.40
CA VAL A 43 -10.89 32.24 19.88
C VAL A 43 -9.94 31.68 20.94
N ALA A 44 -8.81 31.15 20.47
CA ALA A 44 -7.84 30.42 21.29
C ALA A 44 -6.39 30.73 20.87
N SER A 45 -5.47 30.62 21.82
CA SER A 45 -4.03 30.70 21.58
C SER A 45 -3.29 29.78 22.54
N MET A 46 -2.22 29.16 22.05
CA MET A 46 -1.28 28.37 22.84
C MET A 46 0.05 29.11 22.96
N ASP A 47 0.72 28.97 24.10
CA ASP A 47 2.12 29.39 24.28
C ASP A 47 3.10 28.23 24.02
N ASN A 48 4.38 28.56 23.86
CA ASN A 48 5.45 27.58 23.62
C ASN A 48 5.67 26.61 24.81
N SER A 49 4.98 26.83 25.94
CA SER A 49 5.01 25.93 27.10
C SER A 49 3.92 24.84 27.05
N GLY A 50 2.96 24.93 26.13
CA GLY A 50 1.79 24.03 26.05
C GLY A 50 0.59 24.51 26.86
N LYS A 51 0.59 25.77 27.32
CA LYS A 51 -0.56 26.39 27.96
C LYS A 51 -1.48 26.96 26.88
N ILE A 52 -2.74 26.54 26.88
CA ILE A 52 -3.77 27.08 26.00
C ILE A 52 -4.66 28.00 26.83
N ILE A 53 -5.02 29.15 26.26
CA ILE A 53 -6.06 30.04 26.76
C ILE A 53 -7.06 30.26 25.63
N TRP A 54 -8.35 30.15 25.95
CA TRP A 54 -9.43 30.38 25.01
C TRP A 54 -10.58 31.17 25.64
N ALA A 55 -11.35 31.83 24.76
CA ALA A 55 -12.57 32.54 25.12
C ALA A 55 -13.80 31.76 24.64
N LYS A 56 -14.71 31.47 25.58
CA LYS A 56 -16.01 30.86 25.31
C LYS A 56 -17.09 31.89 25.63
N HIS A 57 -17.49 32.67 24.63
CA HIS A 57 -18.15 33.96 24.83
C HIS A 57 -17.23 34.86 25.67
N ASN A 58 -17.72 35.47 26.76
CA ASN A 58 -16.91 36.34 27.64
C ASN A 58 -16.17 35.57 28.74
N GLU A 59 -16.38 34.25 28.88
CA GLU A 59 -15.65 33.41 29.84
C GLU A 59 -14.27 33.05 29.28
N ILE A 60 -13.23 33.25 30.10
CA ILE A 60 -11.85 32.92 29.75
C ILE A 60 -11.44 31.68 30.53
N GLN A 61 -10.99 30.68 29.80
CA GLN A 61 -10.60 29.37 30.32
C GLN A 61 -9.17 29.04 29.90
N THR A 62 -8.52 28.19 30.68
CA THR A 62 -7.18 27.68 30.39
C THR A 62 -7.07 26.18 30.64
N VAL A 63 -6.22 25.56 29.84
CA VAL A 63 -5.74 24.19 30.01
C VAL A 63 -4.23 24.18 29.82
N ASN A 64 -3.58 23.13 30.31
CA ASN A 64 -2.16 22.90 30.10
C ASN A 64 -1.95 21.47 29.60
N ILE A 65 -1.41 21.32 28.39
CA ILE A 65 -1.14 20.02 27.79
C ILE A 65 -0.22 19.19 28.69
N LYS A 66 0.77 19.83 29.36
CA LYS A 66 1.70 19.17 30.28
C LYS A 66 1.09 18.65 31.59
N SER A 67 -0.19 18.92 31.86
CA SER A 67 -0.89 18.28 33.00
C SER A 67 -1.43 16.89 32.68
N ILE A 68 -1.48 16.53 31.39
CA ILE A 68 -1.56 15.14 30.97
C ILE A 68 -0.16 14.55 31.22
N GLY A 69 -0.09 13.52 32.07
CA GLY A 69 1.17 12.88 32.43
C GLY A 69 1.89 12.32 31.22
N ALA A 70 3.22 12.23 31.28
CA ALA A 70 4.05 11.75 30.17
C ALA A 70 3.71 10.30 29.75
N ASP A 71 3.11 9.53 30.64
CA ASP A 71 2.77 8.11 30.46
C ASP A 71 1.42 7.88 29.75
N LEU A 72 0.66 8.94 29.40
CA LEU A 72 -0.59 8.79 28.64
C LEU A 72 -0.32 8.82 27.13
N GLU A 73 -0.10 7.64 26.56
CA GLU A 73 -0.17 7.46 25.11
C GLU A 73 -1.61 7.71 24.63
N VAL A 74 -1.79 8.82 23.90
CA VAL A 74 -3.05 9.18 23.23
C VAL A 74 -2.83 9.08 21.74
N ALA A 75 -3.65 8.30 21.02
CA ALA A 75 -3.45 8.08 19.60
C ALA A 75 -3.65 9.38 18.79
N ASP A 76 -3.10 9.42 17.58
CA ASP A 76 -3.27 10.58 16.69
C ASP A 76 -4.74 10.74 16.28
N GLY A 77 -5.28 11.96 16.41
CA GLY A 77 -6.70 12.25 16.15
C GLY A 77 -7.61 12.20 17.38
N GLU A 78 -7.17 11.59 18.48
CA GLU A 78 -7.96 11.47 19.71
C GLU A 78 -8.01 12.76 20.55
N ARG A 79 -9.12 12.92 21.28
CA ARG A 79 -9.36 14.07 22.15
C ARG A 79 -8.53 13.94 23.43
N LEU A 80 -7.74 14.98 23.72
CA LEU A 80 -6.98 15.08 24.96
C LEU A 80 -7.89 15.32 26.18
N PRO A 81 -7.75 14.54 27.28
CA PRO A 81 -8.52 14.71 28.51
C PRO A 81 -7.99 15.88 29.37
N LEU A 82 -8.13 17.12 28.87
CA LEU A 82 -7.60 18.32 29.50
C LEU A 82 -8.50 18.85 30.62
N ALA A 83 -7.91 19.08 31.80
CA ALA A 83 -8.59 19.70 32.94
C ALA A 83 -8.77 21.22 32.73
N VAL A 84 -9.97 21.63 32.32
CA VAL A 84 -10.34 23.03 32.11
C VAL A 84 -10.41 23.79 33.43
N LYS A 85 -9.78 24.97 33.46
CA LYS A 85 -9.82 25.90 34.60
C LYS A 85 -10.30 27.27 34.13
N GLU A 86 -11.17 27.90 34.91
CA GLU A 86 -11.58 29.28 34.69
C GLU A 86 -10.45 30.24 35.11
N LEU A 87 -10.14 31.21 34.25
CA LEU A 87 -9.20 32.30 34.53
C LEU A 87 -9.91 33.59 34.97
N GLY A 88 -11.13 33.80 34.48
CA GLY A 88 -11.94 35.00 34.72
C GLY A 88 -12.83 35.31 33.53
N THR A 89 -13.30 36.54 33.45
CA THR A 89 -14.09 37.06 32.32
C THR A 89 -13.30 38.10 31.53
N CYS A 90 -13.76 38.43 30.33
CA CYS A 90 -13.31 39.61 29.58
C CYS A 90 -14.39 40.69 29.58
N ASP A 91 -13.95 41.95 29.61
CA ASP A 91 -14.82 43.13 29.68
C ASP A 91 -15.44 43.48 28.30
N LEU A 92 -14.81 43.01 27.22
CA LEU A 92 -15.26 43.12 25.82
C LEU A 92 -15.56 41.73 25.24
N TYR A 93 -16.29 41.65 24.11
CA TYR A 93 -16.56 40.36 23.46
C TYR A 93 -15.33 39.87 22.68
N PRO A 94 -14.71 38.73 23.04
CA PRO A 94 -13.45 38.29 22.43
C PRO A 94 -13.63 37.88 20.96
N GLN A 95 -13.02 38.64 20.04
CA GLN A 95 -12.99 38.32 18.61
C GLN A 95 -11.64 37.71 18.18
N ASN A 96 -10.55 38.09 18.85
CA ASN A 96 -9.21 37.55 18.66
C ASN A 96 -8.49 37.46 20.03
N LEU A 97 -7.67 36.44 20.23
CA LEU A 97 -6.91 36.21 21.44
C LEU A 97 -5.53 35.67 21.06
N LYS A 98 -4.45 36.31 21.51
CA LYS A 98 -3.07 35.88 21.19
C LYS A 98 -2.12 36.08 22.36
N HIS A 99 -1.39 35.02 22.74
CA HIS A 99 -0.22 35.15 23.62
C HIS A 99 0.84 36.04 22.98
N ASN A 100 1.59 36.77 23.81
CA ASN A 100 2.84 37.37 23.37
C ASN A 100 3.93 36.27 23.23
N PRO A 101 5.05 36.50 22.52
CA PRO A 101 6.01 35.43 22.20
C PRO A 101 6.63 34.70 23.39
N ASN A 102 6.68 35.32 24.58
CA ASN A 102 7.18 34.68 25.80
C ASN A 102 6.09 34.12 26.73
N GLY A 103 4.83 34.07 26.28
CA GLY A 103 3.68 33.49 27.01
C GLY A 103 3.25 34.23 28.28
N ARG A 104 3.90 35.34 28.68
CA ARG A 104 3.60 36.03 29.95
C ARG A 104 2.34 36.89 29.90
N PHE A 105 1.96 37.36 28.71
CA PHE A 105 0.81 38.21 28.46
C PHE A 105 -0.08 37.63 27.35
N VAL A 106 -1.37 37.92 27.44
CA VAL A 106 -2.35 37.63 26.39
C VAL A 106 -3.02 38.94 26.02
N VAL A 107 -3.13 39.21 24.72
CA VAL A 107 -4.05 40.25 24.23
C VAL A 107 -5.38 39.62 23.88
N VAL A 108 -6.47 40.28 24.24
CA VAL A 108 -7.81 40.04 23.72
C VAL A 108 -8.24 41.27 22.94
N CYS A 109 -8.73 41.09 21.72
CA CYS A 109 -9.25 42.17 20.87
C CYS A 109 -10.71 41.90 20.53
N GLY A 110 -11.53 42.95 20.50
CA GLY A 110 -12.93 42.89 20.10
C GLY A 110 -13.56 44.28 20.08
N ASP A 111 -14.59 44.46 19.26
CA ASP A 111 -15.45 45.65 19.21
C ASP A 111 -14.73 47.00 18.99
N GLY A 112 -13.52 46.96 18.44
CA GLY A 112 -12.66 48.14 18.20
C GLY A 112 -11.71 48.48 19.35
N GLU A 113 -11.59 47.60 20.34
CA GLU A 113 -10.74 47.73 21.52
C GLU A 113 -9.80 46.53 21.69
N TYR A 114 -8.74 46.73 22.48
CA TYR A 114 -7.85 45.68 22.94
C TYR A 114 -7.61 45.80 24.45
N ILE A 115 -7.41 44.66 25.11
CA ILE A 115 -6.97 44.57 26.51
C ILE A 115 -5.86 43.53 26.61
N ILE A 116 -4.77 43.89 27.28
CA ILE A 116 -3.65 43.00 27.59
C ILE A 116 -3.78 42.53 29.04
N TYR A 117 -3.89 41.21 29.24
CA TYR A 117 -3.94 40.55 30.54
C TYR A 117 -2.65 39.78 30.83
N THR A 118 -2.36 39.50 32.11
CA THR A 118 -1.34 38.51 32.48
C THR A 118 -1.84 37.09 32.26
N ALA A 119 -1.08 36.27 31.53
CA ALA A 119 -1.51 34.91 31.17
C ALA A 119 -1.69 33.97 32.37
N LEU A 120 -1.06 34.26 33.52
CA LEU A 120 -1.14 33.41 34.72
C LEU A 120 -2.31 33.74 35.65
N ALA A 121 -2.65 35.02 35.81
CA ALA A 121 -3.56 35.50 36.86
C ALA A 121 -4.64 36.44 36.34
N TRP A 122 -4.80 36.52 35.01
CA TRP A 122 -5.81 37.29 34.29
C TRP A 122 -5.95 38.76 34.73
N ARG A 123 -4.83 39.41 35.06
CA ARG A 123 -4.82 40.82 35.52
C ARG A 123 -4.60 41.76 34.33
N ASN A 124 -5.50 42.71 34.13
CA ASN A 124 -5.37 43.78 33.14
C ASN A 124 -4.05 44.56 33.38
N ARG A 125 -3.33 44.86 32.29
CA ARG A 125 -2.06 45.60 32.26
C ARG A 125 -2.10 46.85 31.40
N SER A 126 -2.87 46.82 30.32
CA SER A 126 -2.95 47.89 29.33
C SER A 126 -4.20 47.65 28.47
N PHE A 127 -4.82 48.72 28.00
CA PHE A 127 -6.02 48.68 27.17
C PHE A 127 -6.09 49.93 26.29
N GLY A 128 -6.91 49.89 25.25
CA GLY A 128 -7.21 51.05 24.41
C GLY A 128 -7.97 50.67 23.14
N SER A 129 -8.18 51.65 22.26
CA SER A 129 -8.82 51.41 20.96
C SER A 129 -7.83 50.77 19.97
N ALA A 130 -8.27 49.72 19.28
CA ALA A 130 -7.54 49.07 18.20
C ALA A 130 -8.50 48.32 17.27
N LEU A 131 -8.37 48.55 15.97
CA LEU A 131 -9.00 47.73 14.94
C LEU A 131 -8.23 46.41 14.75
N GLU A 132 -6.90 46.48 14.87
CA GLU A 132 -5.97 45.35 14.79
C GLU A 132 -4.81 45.53 15.77
N PHE A 133 -4.23 44.41 16.19
CA PHE A 133 -3.12 44.33 17.14
C PHE A 133 -2.08 43.32 16.65
N ALA A 134 -0.80 43.66 16.77
CA ALA A 134 0.32 42.75 16.49
C ALA A 134 1.39 42.80 17.59
N TRP A 135 1.84 41.63 18.05
CA TRP A 135 3.05 41.49 18.87
C TRP A 135 4.30 41.47 17.98
N SER A 136 5.34 42.18 18.39
CA SER A 136 6.72 41.96 17.93
C SER A 136 7.31 40.73 18.63
N THR A 137 8.26 40.04 17.99
CA THR A 137 9.07 38.95 18.55
C THR A 137 9.68 39.32 19.92
N ASP A 138 10.07 40.59 20.07
CA ASP A 138 10.64 41.16 21.27
C ASP A 138 9.65 41.36 22.43
N GLY A 139 8.34 41.24 22.18
CA GLY A 139 7.27 41.57 23.15
C GLY A 139 6.91 43.06 23.22
N GLU A 140 7.42 43.87 22.30
CA GLU A 140 6.80 45.16 21.93
C GLU A 140 5.51 44.89 21.13
N TYR A 141 4.67 45.90 20.92
CA TYR A 141 3.45 45.71 20.13
C TYR A 141 3.05 46.94 19.33
N ALA A 142 2.30 46.70 18.26
CA ALA A 142 1.69 47.74 17.43
C ALA A 142 0.17 47.58 17.43
N VAL A 143 -0.54 48.71 17.41
CA VAL A 143 -2.00 48.76 17.29
C VAL A 143 -2.40 49.69 16.16
N ARG A 144 -3.42 49.30 15.40
CA ARG A 144 -3.99 50.10 14.33
C ARG A 144 -5.26 50.79 14.82
N GLU A 145 -5.18 52.08 15.16
CA GLU A 145 -6.32 52.85 15.68
C GLU A 145 -7.33 53.22 14.57
N SER A 146 -6.85 53.40 13.33
CA SER A 146 -7.69 53.75 12.17
C SER A 146 -7.10 53.15 10.89
N THR A 147 -7.70 53.44 9.73
CA THR A 147 -7.13 53.06 8.43
C THR A 147 -5.80 53.73 8.10
N SER A 148 -5.46 54.84 8.76
CA SER A 148 -4.27 55.66 8.46
C SER A 148 -3.30 55.82 9.63
N LYS A 149 -3.55 55.18 10.77
CA LYS A 149 -2.81 55.44 12.01
C LYS A 149 -2.46 54.16 12.76
N ILE A 150 -1.17 53.91 12.87
CA ILE A 150 -0.57 52.86 13.69
C ILE A 150 0.22 53.50 14.82
N LYS A 151 0.09 52.95 16.04
CA LYS A 151 0.92 53.30 17.21
C LYS A 151 1.75 52.11 17.61
N ILE A 152 2.99 52.35 18.02
CA ILE A 152 3.92 51.34 18.54
C ILE A 152 4.10 51.59 20.04
N PHE A 153 4.13 50.52 20.83
CA PHE A 153 4.28 50.54 22.27
C PHE A 153 5.45 49.67 22.71
N SER A 154 6.20 50.15 23.69
CA SER A 154 7.32 49.40 24.30
C SER A 154 6.82 48.19 25.11
N LYS A 155 7.77 47.33 25.48
CA LYS A 155 7.56 46.22 26.45
C LYS A 155 7.04 46.68 27.83
N SER A 156 7.13 47.98 28.13
CA SER A 156 6.61 48.62 29.35
C SER A 156 5.21 49.23 29.19
N PHE A 157 4.51 48.93 28.07
CA PHE A 157 3.20 49.48 27.70
C PHE A 157 3.17 51.01 27.51
N GLN A 158 4.34 51.62 27.28
CA GLN A 158 4.46 53.06 27.02
C GLN A 158 4.46 53.30 25.51
N GLY A 159 3.65 54.25 25.05
CA GLY A 159 3.60 54.64 23.64
C GLY A 159 4.93 55.21 23.18
N ARG A 160 5.49 54.67 22.10
CA ARG A 160 6.57 55.26 21.33
C ARG A 160 6.00 56.09 20.17
N PHE A 161 6.85 56.91 19.55
CA PHE A 161 6.51 57.87 18.48
C PHE A 161 5.47 57.35 17.46
N ASN A 162 4.55 58.23 17.05
CA ASN A 162 3.79 58.06 15.80
C ASN A 162 4.78 58.08 14.62
N ARG A 163 5.28 56.93 14.20
CA ARG A 163 6.03 56.82 12.93
C ARG A 163 5.00 56.80 11.81
N SER A 164 5.05 57.79 10.92
CA SER A 164 4.33 57.69 9.64
C SER A 164 4.91 56.51 8.87
N LEU A 165 4.04 55.64 8.35
CA LEU A 165 4.40 54.37 7.69
C LEU A 165 5.48 54.54 6.62
N ASN A 166 5.46 55.67 5.90
CA ASN A 166 6.35 55.95 4.77
C ASN A 166 7.82 56.12 5.17
N ASN A 167 8.14 56.39 6.44
CA ASN A 167 9.51 56.68 6.88
C ASN A 167 10.27 55.41 7.35
N GLY A 168 10.00 54.27 6.72
CA GLY A 168 10.57 52.96 7.07
C GLY A 168 9.91 51.77 6.37
N LEU A 169 9.45 51.94 5.12
CA LEU A 169 9.04 50.83 4.27
C LEU A 169 10.25 49.92 4.02
N ILE A 170 10.08 48.60 4.13
CA ILE A 170 11.13 47.62 3.78
C ILE A 170 10.89 47.07 2.39
N TYR A 171 9.67 46.60 2.11
CA TYR A 171 9.27 46.10 0.80
C TYR A 171 7.75 46.11 0.68
N ARG A 172 7.23 46.31 -0.54
CA ARG A 172 5.82 46.25 -0.87
C ARG A 172 5.54 44.99 -1.68
N ILE A 173 4.58 44.18 -1.23
CA ILE A 173 4.16 42.95 -1.90
C ILE A 173 2.70 43.10 -2.32
N ASP A 174 2.47 43.28 -3.62
CA ASP A 174 1.14 43.48 -4.20
C ASP A 174 0.39 42.14 -4.40
N VAL A 175 0.03 41.50 -3.29
CA VAL A 175 -0.76 40.26 -3.24
C VAL A 175 -1.98 40.43 -2.32
N ASN A 176 -3.11 39.81 -2.66
CA ASN A 176 -4.30 39.79 -1.81
C ASN A 176 -4.12 38.88 -0.58
N VAL A 177 -3.52 39.43 0.48
CA VAL A 177 -3.20 38.70 1.72
C VAL A 177 -4.44 38.42 2.57
N LYS A 178 -4.61 37.17 3.02
CA LYS A 178 -5.52 36.77 4.09
C LYS A 178 -4.85 36.62 5.44
N ASN A 179 -3.61 36.09 5.46
CA ASN A 179 -2.82 35.95 6.68
C ASN A 179 -1.32 35.87 6.36
N LEU A 180 -0.50 36.17 7.36
CA LEU A 180 0.97 36.10 7.29
C LEU A 180 1.48 35.17 8.41
N TYR A 181 2.37 34.25 8.06
CA TYR A 181 3.01 33.33 9.00
C TYR A 181 4.53 33.47 8.86
N TRP A 182 5.19 33.99 9.87
CA TRP A 182 6.66 34.07 9.92
C TRP A 182 7.24 32.83 10.59
N ALA A 183 8.38 32.36 10.12
CA ALA A 183 9.18 31.37 10.81
C ALA A 183 9.82 31.96 12.07
N ASP A 184 10.14 31.11 13.06
CA ASP A 184 10.78 31.56 14.32
C ASP A 184 12.22 32.06 14.10
N SER A 185 12.90 31.59 13.06
CA SER A 185 14.15 32.20 12.55
C SER A 185 13.93 33.65 12.10
N GLY A 186 12.73 33.93 11.56
CA GLY A 186 12.32 35.18 10.95
C GLY A 186 13.01 35.48 9.60
N ASP A 187 13.54 34.43 8.95
CA ASP A 187 14.16 34.48 7.62
C ASP A 187 13.22 33.93 6.53
N LEU A 188 12.12 33.28 6.91
CA LEU A 188 11.06 32.78 6.02
C LEU A 188 9.69 33.34 6.42
N VAL A 189 8.85 33.63 5.43
CA VAL A 189 7.46 34.06 5.61
C VAL A 189 6.55 33.37 4.60
N THR A 190 5.40 32.88 5.07
CA THR A 190 4.29 32.42 4.24
C THR A 190 3.22 33.49 4.14
N ILE A 191 2.89 33.89 2.92
CA ILE A 191 1.76 34.77 2.58
C ILE A 191 0.62 33.89 2.10
N ALA A 192 -0.46 33.79 2.88
CA ALA A 192 -1.65 33.03 2.50
C ALA A 192 -2.66 33.94 1.78
N SER A 193 -3.10 33.54 0.58
CA SER A 193 -4.13 34.22 -0.22
C SER A 193 -5.50 33.53 -0.10
N ASP A 194 -6.44 33.83 -1.00
CA ASP A 194 -7.72 33.11 -1.10
C ASP A 194 -7.62 31.74 -1.77
N THR A 195 -6.62 31.50 -2.62
CA THR A 195 -6.51 30.27 -3.45
C THR A 195 -5.13 29.62 -3.39
N SER A 196 -4.11 30.37 -3.00
CA SER A 196 -2.69 29.99 -3.02
C SER A 196 -1.99 30.41 -1.73
N PHE A 197 -0.75 29.97 -1.55
CA PHE A 197 0.19 30.59 -0.63
C PHE A 197 1.60 30.70 -1.23
N TYR A 198 2.33 31.72 -0.80
CA TYR A 198 3.66 32.05 -1.27
C TYR A 198 4.63 31.92 -0.10
N ILE A 199 5.75 31.20 -0.29
CA ILE A 199 6.87 31.17 0.65
C ILE A 199 7.95 32.10 0.13
N LEU A 200 8.28 33.13 0.91
CA LEU A 200 9.35 34.06 0.60
C LEU A 200 10.42 34.00 1.68
N LYS A 201 11.67 34.19 1.26
CA LYS A 201 12.82 34.39 2.14
C LYS A 201 13.08 35.88 2.33
N TYR A 202 13.42 36.28 3.55
CA TYR A 202 13.71 37.65 3.93
C TYR A 202 15.22 37.87 4.10
N ASN A 203 15.82 38.70 3.23
CA ASN A 203 17.26 38.92 3.20
C ASN A 203 17.67 40.06 4.14
N ARG A 204 17.83 39.73 5.43
CA ARG A 204 18.20 40.67 6.50
C ARG A 204 19.43 41.52 6.20
N ASP A 205 20.48 40.91 5.66
CA ASP A 205 21.76 41.59 5.40
C ASP A 205 21.66 42.63 4.28
N VAL A 206 20.84 42.37 3.26
CA VAL A 206 20.55 43.32 2.16
C VAL A 206 19.83 44.53 2.71
N VAL A 207 18.81 44.33 3.54
CA VAL A 207 18.04 45.42 4.17
C VAL A 207 18.90 46.21 5.15
N ALA A 208 19.72 45.55 5.97
CA ALA A 208 20.66 46.22 6.87
C ALA A 208 21.68 47.07 6.09
N SER A 209 22.30 46.51 5.05
CA SER A 209 23.24 47.23 4.19
C SER A 209 22.60 48.43 3.47
N HIS A 210 21.35 48.29 3.00
CA HIS A 210 20.63 49.39 2.39
C HIS A 210 20.36 50.52 3.40
N ILE A 211 19.91 50.20 4.61
CA ILE A 211 19.67 51.16 5.69
C ILE A 211 20.96 51.88 6.08
N ASP A 212 22.06 51.14 6.27
CA ASP A 212 23.38 51.70 6.61
C ASP A 212 23.97 52.57 5.48
N SER A 213 23.62 52.27 4.22
CA SER A 213 24.01 53.09 3.06
C SER A 213 23.30 54.45 3.00
N GLY A 214 22.22 54.64 3.77
CA GLY A 214 21.46 55.89 3.84
C GLY A 214 20.74 56.28 2.54
N ARG A 215 20.59 55.35 1.59
CA ARG A 215 19.86 55.59 0.34
C ARG A 215 18.37 55.83 0.63
N PRO A 216 17.70 56.71 -0.15
CA PRO A 216 16.26 56.86 -0.05
C PRO A 216 15.58 55.59 -0.60
N VAL A 217 14.65 55.04 0.19
CA VAL A 217 13.75 53.97 -0.22
C VAL A 217 12.68 54.57 -1.14
N ASP A 218 12.35 53.87 -2.23
CA ASP A 218 11.29 54.27 -3.16
C ASP A 218 9.91 53.74 -2.74
N GLU A 219 8.93 53.71 -3.66
CA GLU A 219 7.57 53.23 -3.37
C GLU A 219 7.44 51.70 -3.34
N GLU A 220 8.44 50.96 -3.84
CA GLU A 220 8.47 49.50 -3.89
C GLU A 220 9.30 48.92 -2.72
N GLY A 221 10.37 49.60 -2.33
CA GLY A 221 11.11 49.33 -1.09
C GLY A 221 12.62 49.16 -1.28
N VAL A 222 13.18 48.19 -0.57
CA VAL A 222 14.56 47.74 -0.74
C VAL A 222 14.56 46.57 -1.71
N GLU A 223 15.17 46.76 -2.87
CA GLU A 223 15.45 45.70 -3.87
C GLU A 223 16.12 44.48 -3.20
N ASP A 224 15.76 43.27 -3.64
CA ASP A 224 16.20 41.97 -3.09
C ASP A 224 15.93 41.72 -1.58
N ALA A 225 15.14 42.58 -0.90
CA ALA A 225 14.74 42.35 0.50
C ALA A 225 13.94 41.05 0.69
N PHE A 226 13.17 40.64 -0.32
CA PHE A 226 12.44 39.38 -0.34
C PHE A 226 12.71 38.60 -1.63
N GLU A 227 12.95 37.30 -1.47
CA GLU A 227 13.14 36.33 -2.55
C GLU A 227 11.95 35.36 -2.55
N LEU A 228 11.19 35.25 -3.65
CA LEU A 228 10.11 34.26 -3.76
C LEU A 228 10.74 32.87 -3.99
N LEU A 229 10.58 31.98 -3.01
CA LEU A 229 11.08 30.60 -3.13
C LEU A 229 10.04 29.72 -3.85
N HIS A 230 8.79 29.74 -3.38
CA HIS A 230 7.76 28.79 -3.82
C HIS A 230 6.35 29.41 -3.84
N GLU A 231 5.53 29.03 -4.83
CA GLU A 231 4.09 29.32 -4.91
C GLU A 231 3.29 28.00 -4.95
N MET A 232 2.37 27.83 -4.01
CA MET A 232 1.54 26.63 -3.89
C MET A 232 0.07 26.95 -4.14
N ASN A 233 -0.56 26.20 -5.05
CA ASN A 233 -1.97 26.36 -5.42
C ASN A 233 -2.94 25.70 -4.41
N GLU A 234 -2.74 25.94 -3.11
CA GLU A 234 -3.66 25.52 -2.05
C GLU A 234 -4.07 26.68 -1.14
N ARG A 235 -5.36 26.71 -0.77
CA ARG A 235 -5.90 27.65 0.19
C ARG A 235 -5.66 27.20 1.64
N VAL A 236 -4.71 27.86 2.31
CA VAL A 236 -4.41 27.72 3.76
C VAL A 236 -5.59 28.20 4.61
N ARG A 237 -5.99 27.41 5.63
CA ARG A 237 -6.95 27.85 6.66
C ARG A 237 -6.24 28.39 7.91
N THR A 238 -5.33 27.60 8.45
CA THR A 238 -4.38 27.94 9.52
C THR A 238 -3.03 27.33 9.20
N GLY A 239 -1.95 27.94 9.70
CA GLY A 239 -0.59 27.45 9.51
C GLY A 239 0.32 27.87 10.66
N ILE A 240 1.42 27.13 10.82
CA ILE A 240 2.52 27.42 11.74
C ILE A 240 3.83 27.01 11.05
N TRP A 241 4.93 27.66 11.41
CA TRP A 241 6.27 27.20 11.05
C TRP A 241 6.84 26.35 12.20
N VAL A 242 7.61 25.34 11.85
CA VAL A 242 8.42 24.55 12.78
C VAL A 242 9.79 24.32 12.13
N GLY A 243 10.78 25.13 12.52
CA GLY A 243 12.00 25.28 11.72
C GLY A 243 11.65 25.78 10.30
N ASP A 244 12.24 25.15 9.29
CA ASP A 244 12.00 25.45 7.87
C ASP A 244 10.80 24.68 7.27
N CYS A 245 9.98 24.07 8.12
CA CYS A 245 8.78 23.31 7.73
C CYS A 245 7.52 24.13 7.99
N PHE A 246 6.77 24.47 6.92
CA PHE A 246 5.50 25.15 7.04
C PHE A 246 4.36 24.14 7.13
N ILE A 247 3.80 23.99 8.33
CA ILE A 247 2.69 23.07 8.61
C ILE A 247 1.38 23.84 8.50
N TYR A 248 0.41 23.31 7.76
CA TYR A 248 -0.86 23.97 7.56
C TYR A 248 -2.00 22.99 7.32
N ASN A 249 -3.23 23.47 7.44
CA ASN A 249 -4.40 22.74 6.97
C ASN A 249 -5.04 23.43 5.76
N ASN A 250 -5.38 22.63 4.75
CA ASN A 250 -5.96 23.12 3.51
C ASN A 250 -7.50 23.21 3.57
N SER A 251 -8.13 23.58 2.46
CA SER A 251 -9.59 23.77 2.43
C SER A 251 -10.40 22.49 2.55
N SER A 252 -9.81 21.34 2.23
CA SER A 252 -10.37 19.99 2.37
C SER A 252 -10.05 19.33 3.72
N TRP A 253 -9.54 20.10 4.69
CA TRP A 253 -9.14 19.62 6.02
C TRP A 253 -8.09 18.50 5.99
N ARG A 254 -7.17 18.53 5.03
CA ARG A 254 -5.91 17.77 5.13
C ARG A 254 -4.91 18.56 5.96
N LEU A 255 -4.21 17.88 6.87
CA LEU A 255 -3.07 18.41 7.59
C LEU A 255 -1.81 18.11 6.76
N ASN A 256 -1.25 19.16 6.17
CA ASN A 256 -0.13 19.12 5.24
C ASN A 256 1.10 19.77 5.87
N TYR A 257 2.29 19.40 5.40
CA TYR A 257 3.48 20.23 5.52
C TYR A 257 4.02 20.61 4.14
N CYS A 258 4.70 21.75 4.07
CA CYS A 258 5.47 22.20 2.93
C CYS A 258 6.93 22.44 3.35
N VAL A 259 7.87 21.80 2.65
CA VAL A 259 9.32 22.00 2.81
C VAL A 259 9.93 22.09 1.41
N GLY A 260 10.71 23.13 1.13
CA GLY A 260 11.38 23.29 -0.17
C GLY A 260 10.44 23.30 -1.39
N GLY A 261 9.18 23.70 -1.22
CA GLY A 261 8.16 23.71 -2.27
C GLY A 261 7.42 22.39 -2.46
N GLU A 262 7.78 21.34 -1.74
CA GLU A 262 7.04 20.07 -1.79
C GLU A 262 5.98 20.01 -0.70
N VAL A 263 4.74 19.74 -1.09
CA VAL A 263 3.60 19.58 -0.19
C VAL A 263 3.35 18.08 0.04
N THR A 264 3.36 17.66 1.31
CA THR A 264 2.99 16.29 1.70
C THR A 264 1.85 16.31 2.71
N THR A 265 0.79 15.52 2.47
CA THR A 265 -0.28 15.27 3.44
C THR A 265 0.18 14.28 4.50
N MET A 266 0.04 14.65 5.78
CA MET A 266 0.29 13.76 6.91
C MET A 266 -0.99 13.02 7.31
N PHE A 267 -2.08 13.77 7.51
CA PHE A 267 -3.33 13.26 8.06
C PHE A 267 -4.53 13.86 7.34
N HIS A 268 -5.57 13.05 7.18
CA HIS A 268 -6.90 13.51 6.79
C HIS A 268 -7.70 13.78 8.07
N LEU A 269 -8.14 15.02 8.26
CA LEU A 269 -8.89 15.40 9.47
C LEU A 269 -10.38 15.12 9.23
N ASP A 270 -10.99 14.37 10.14
CA ASP A 270 -12.41 13.98 10.11
C ASP A 270 -13.36 15.18 10.32
N ARG A 271 -12.87 16.24 10.95
CA ARG A 271 -13.66 17.42 11.34
C ARG A 271 -12.90 18.75 11.15
N PRO A 272 -13.62 19.90 11.14
CA PRO A 272 -13.03 21.23 11.13
C PRO A 272 -12.12 21.52 12.36
N MET A 273 -10.82 21.35 12.16
CA MET A 273 -9.77 21.54 13.18
C MET A 273 -8.82 22.68 12.79
N TYR A 274 -8.36 23.47 13.75
CA TYR A 274 -7.51 24.64 13.56
C TYR A 274 -6.19 24.49 14.32
N LEU A 275 -5.06 24.88 13.74
CA LEU A 275 -3.74 24.76 14.36
C LEU A 275 -3.59 25.70 15.58
N LEU A 276 -3.12 25.14 16.70
CA LEU A 276 -2.74 25.88 17.90
C LEU A 276 -1.22 26.14 17.98
N GLY A 277 -0.41 25.14 17.61
CA GLY A 277 1.05 25.18 17.68
C GLY A 277 1.67 23.80 17.84
N TYR A 278 2.99 23.76 17.99
CA TYR A 278 3.79 22.53 18.08
C TYR A 278 4.57 22.47 19.40
N LEU A 279 4.68 21.29 20.01
CA LEU A 279 5.51 21.06 21.20
C LEU A 279 6.65 20.10 20.88
N ALA A 280 7.86 20.65 20.72
CA ALA A 280 9.07 19.89 20.39
C ALA A 280 9.40 18.78 21.40
N ASN A 281 9.08 18.98 22.69
CA ASN A 281 9.34 17.98 23.73
C ASN A 281 8.40 16.76 23.68
N GLN A 282 7.35 16.80 22.85
CA GLN A 282 6.46 15.66 22.58
C GLN A 282 6.50 15.25 21.11
N SER A 283 7.15 16.02 20.23
CA SER A 283 7.07 15.88 18.77
C SER A 283 5.61 15.79 18.26
N ARG A 284 4.72 16.64 18.79
CA ARG A 284 3.29 16.69 18.38
C ARG A 284 2.85 18.09 18.03
N VAL A 285 2.02 18.18 16.99
CA VAL A 285 1.28 19.37 16.61
C VAL A 285 -0.13 19.30 17.20
N PHE A 286 -0.60 20.39 17.79
CA PHE A 286 -1.89 20.46 18.47
C PHE A 286 -2.89 21.25 17.63
N LEU A 287 -4.10 20.70 17.53
CA LEU A 287 -5.22 21.33 16.85
C LEU A 287 -6.44 21.42 17.79
N ILE A 288 -7.33 22.36 17.49
CA ILE A 288 -8.56 22.62 18.24
C ILE A 288 -9.77 22.72 17.30
N ASP A 289 -10.92 22.18 17.68
CA ASP A 289 -12.17 22.36 16.93
C ASP A 289 -13.01 23.55 17.46
N LYS A 290 -14.15 23.77 16.80
CA LYS A 290 -15.17 24.76 17.20
C LYS A 290 -15.80 24.52 18.58
N GLU A 291 -15.61 23.34 19.17
CA GLU A 291 -16.17 22.90 20.46
C GLU A 291 -15.11 22.94 21.58
N PHE A 292 -13.91 23.43 21.28
CA PHE A 292 -12.73 23.49 22.15
C PHE A 292 -12.18 22.11 22.56
N ASN A 293 -12.44 21.07 21.77
CA ASN A 293 -11.74 19.81 21.89
C ASN A 293 -10.34 19.96 21.30
N VAL A 294 -9.31 19.65 22.09
CA VAL A 294 -7.91 19.67 21.65
C VAL A 294 -7.46 18.26 21.29
N VAL A 295 -6.73 18.13 20.19
CA VAL A 295 -6.21 16.87 19.64
C VAL A 295 -4.73 17.04 19.33
N GLY A 296 -3.94 15.99 19.55
CA GLY A 296 -2.55 15.90 19.09
C GLY A 296 -2.43 15.05 17.83
N TYR A 297 -1.49 15.42 16.96
CA TYR A 297 -0.98 14.57 15.87
C TYR A 297 0.54 14.51 15.96
N THR A 298 1.11 13.34 15.71
CA THR A 298 2.55 13.11 15.81
C THR A 298 3.26 13.68 14.60
N LEU A 299 4.32 14.44 14.86
CA LEU A 299 5.11 15.18 13.90
C LEU A 299 6.59 15.03 14.26
N LEU A 300 7.16 13.91 13.83
CA LEU A 300 8.59 13.66 13.95
C LEU A 300 9.35 14.49 12.91
N LEU A 301 10.05 15.52 13.38
CA LEU A 301 10.86 16.38 12.52
C LEU A 301 11.97 15.57 11.81
N SER A 302 12.58 14.58 12.47
CA SER A 302 13.56 13.67 11.85
C SER A 302 12.97 12.87 10.68
N LEU A 303 11.71 12.44 10.76
CA LEU A 303 11.02 11.75 9.68
C LEU A 303 10.74 12.69 8.49
N ILE A 304 10.43 13.96 8.76
CA ILE A 304 10.21 14.98 7.72
C ILE A 304 11.53 15.39 7.08
N GLU A 305 12.59 15.58 7.86
CA GLU A 305 13.93 15.90 7.41
C GLU A 305 14.49 14.76 6.53
N TYR A 306 14.39 13.51 6.98
CA TYR A 306 14.76 12.34 6.17
C TYR A 306 14.02 12.31 4.83
N LYS A 307 12.69 12.41 4.85
CA LYS A 307 11.89 12.43 3.60
C LYS A 307 12.31 13.58 2.70
N THR A 308 12.54 14.77 3.24
CA THR A 308 13.00 15.96 2.50
C THR A 308 14.38 15.72 1.87
N LEU A 309 15.33 15.12 2.58
CA LEU A 309 16.67 14.83 2.08
C LEU A 309 16.64 13.81 0.94
N VAL A 310 15.87 12.73 1.09
CA VAL A 310 15.62 11.75 0.02
C VAL A 310 14.98 12.41 -1.21
N MET A 311 13.98 13.28 -1.03
CA MET A 311 13.34 14.01 -2.14
C MET A 311 14.32 14.95 -2.87
N ARG A 312 15.31 15.50 -2.16
CA ARG A 312 16.39 16.31 -2.74
C ARG A 312 17.51 15.48 -3.38
N GLY A 313 17.47 14.15 -3.26
CA GLY A 313 18.52 13.24 -3.73
C GLY A 313 19.76 13.17 -2.82
N ASP A 314 19.71 13.75 -1.62
CA ASP A 314 20.83 13.81 -0.65
C ASP A 314 20.76 12.62 0.32
N LEU A 315 21.05 11.44 -0.20
CA LEU A 315 20.90 10.16 0.51
C LEU A 315 21.94 9.95 1.61
N GLU A 316 23.16 10.49 1.43
CA GLU A 316 24.22 10.41 2.45
C GLU A 316 23.74 11.05 3.75
N ARG A 317 23.21 12.28 3.68
CA ARG A 317 22.68 13.00 4.84
C ARG A 317 21.36 12.42 5.34
N ALA A 318 20.52 11.87 4.46
CA ALA A 318 19.34 11.14 4.90
C ALA A 318 19.72 9.95 5.82
N ASN A 319 20.75 9.19 5.45
CA ASN A 319 21.22 8.05 6.24
C ASN A 319 21.88 8.45 7.57
N GLU A 320 22.42 9.67 7.71
CA GLU A 320 22.82 10.23 9.02
C GLU A 320 21.62 10.51 9.94
N VAL A 321 20.47 10.91 9.38
CA VAL A 321 19.24 11.23 10.13
C VAL A 321 18.46 9.95 10.50
N LEU A 322 18.53 8.90 9.69
CA LEU A 322 17.77 7.64 9.87
C LEU A 322 17.82 7.05 11.30
N PRO A 323 18.97 6.99 12.01
CA PRO A 323 19.03 6.45 13.38
C PRO A 323 18.25 7.26 14.42
N SER A 324 17.91 8.52 14.13
CA SER A 324 17.09 9.38 14.99
C SER A 324 15.57 9.15 14.83
N ILE A 325 15.16 8.34 13.85
CA ILE A 325 13.76 7.96 13.63
C ILE A 325 13.44 6.72 14.48
N PRO A 326 12.36 6.73 15.29
CA PRO A 326 11.92 5.55 16.03
C PRO A 326 11.62 4.35 15.12
N LYS A 327 11.97 3.14 15.56
CA LYS A 327 11.83 1.89 14.78
C LYS A 327 10.40 1.60 14.32
N GLU A 328 9.41 2.06 15.07
CA GLU A 328 7.97 1.98 14.73
C GLU A 328 7.65 2.62 13.37
N HIS A 329 8.37 3.68 13.00
CA HIS A 329 8.18 4.39 11.74
C HIS A 329 9.07 3.88 10.60
N HIS A 330 10.00 2.95 10.85
CA HIS A 330 10.91 2.44 9.81
C HIS A 330 10.14 1.78 8.66
N ASN A 331 9.07 1.03 8.93
CA ASN A 331 8.20 0.47 7.88
C ASN A 331 7.39 1.54 7.10
N SER A 332 7.26 2.76 7.61
CA SER A 332 6.71 3.91 6.86
C SER A 332 7.78 4.60 6.01
N VAL A 333 9.03 4.62 6.49
CA VAL A 333 10.19 5.09 5.71
C VAL A 333 10.45 4.15 4.53
N ALA A 334 10.46 2.83 4.75
CA ALA A 334 10.66 1.84 3.70
C ALA A 334 9.58 1.92 2.60
N ARG A 335 8.28 2.04 2.95
CA ARG A 335 7.20 2.26 1.96
C ARG A 335 7.35 3.57 1.18
N PHE A 336 7.87 4.61 1.82
CA PHE A 336 8.19 5.86 1.14
C PHE A 336 9.35 5.67 0.14
N LEU A 337 10.43 4.98 0.51
CA LEU A 337 11.54 4.64 -0.38
C LEU A 337 11.09 3.77 -1.56
N GLU A 338 10.31 2.72 -1.30
CA GLU A 338 9.69 1.85 -2.31
C GLU A 338 8.86 2.67 -3.32
N SER A 339 8.02 3.59 -2.85
CA SER A 339 7.24 4.48 -3.73
C SER A 339 8.07 5.42 -4.61
N ARG A 340 9.37 5.56 -4.33
CA ARG A 340 10.35 6.31 -5.14
C ARG A 340 11.22 5.40 -6.02
N GLY A 341 10.95 4.09 -6.03
CA GLY A 341 11.74 3.08 -6.74
C GLY A 341 13.02 2.66 -6.01
N MET A 342 13.23 3.15 -4.78
CA MET A 342 14.42 2.87 -3.96
C MET A 342 14.23 1.59 -3.14
N ILE A 343 14.04 0.47 -3.84
CA ILE A 343 13.62 -0.80 -3.24
C ILE A 343 14.78 -1.43 -2.43
N GLU A 344 16.04 -1.22 -2.83
CA GLU A 344 17.21 -1.73 -2.07
C GLU A 344 17.31 -1.06 -0.69
N ASP A 345 17.26 0.27 -0.61
CA ASP A 345 17.23 1.00 0.66
C ASP A 345 15.96 0.68 1.48
N ALA A 346 14.81 0.48 0.82
CA ALA A 346 13.58 0.07 1.48
C ALA A 346 13.74 -1.29 2.21
N LEU A 347 14.45 -2.25 1.62
CA LEU A 347 14.70 -3.58 2.22
C LEU A 347 15.63 -3.50 3.44
N GLU A 348 16.60 -2.57 3.44
CA GLU A 348 17.49 -2.35 4.57
C GLU A 348 16.78 -1.66 5.75
N VAL A 349 15.90 -0.69 5.45
CA VAL A 349 15.14 0.05 6.47
C VAL A 349 13.94 -0.73 7.02
N ALA A 350 13.29 -1.58 6.21
CA ALA A 350 12.12 -2.33 6.64
C ALA A 350 12.47 -3.29 7.80
N THR A 351 11.57 -3.36 8.79
CA THR A 351 11.71 -4.18 10.01
C THR A 351 10.70 -5.33 10.08
N ASP A 352 9.59 -5.24 9.36
CA ASP A 352 8.55 -6.25 9.30
C ASP A 352 8.95 -7.45 8.40
N PRO A 353 9.00 -8.70 8.90
CA PRO A 353 9.34 -9.89 8.09
C PRO A 353 8.41 -10.17 6.91
N ASP A 354 7.14 -9.74 6.97
CA ASP A 354 6.22 -9.91 5.84
C ASP A 354 6.61 -8.96 4.71
N TYR A 355 6.62 -7.66 5.00
CA TYR A 355 6.98 -6.65 4.02
C TYR A 355 8.44 -6.78 3.49
N ARG A 356 9.40 -7.19 4.33
CA ARG A 356 10.78 -7.47 3.89
C ARG A 356 10.87 -8.64 2.92
N PHE A 357 10.01 -9.65 3.06
CA PHE A 357 9.98 -10.77 2.12
C PHE A 357 9.54 -10.29 0.73
N ASP A 358 8.47 -9.50 0.66
CA ASP A 358 7.95 -8.95 -0.60
C ASP A 358 9.00 -8.09 -1.33
N LEU A 359 9.68 -7.19 -0.59
CA LEU A 359 10.79 -6.38 -1.12
C LEU A 359 11.97 -7.23 -1.62
N ALA A 360 12.33 -8.30 -0.90
CA ALA A 360 13.42 -9.20 -1.29
C ALA A 360 13.08 -10.02 -2.55
N ILE A 361 11.82 -10.45 -2.70
CA ILE A 361 11.28 -11.09 -3.89
C ILE A 361 11.32 -10.12 -5.09
N GLN A 362 10.85 -8.87 -4.90
CA GLN A 362 10.86 -7.84 -5.95
C GLN A 362 12.27 -7.52 -6.47
N LEU A 363 13.29 -7.57 -5.60
CA LEU A 363 14.70 -7.35 -5.94
C LEU A 363 15.44 -8.60 -6.47
N GLY A 364 14.78 -9.76 -6.55
CA GLY A 364 15.46 -11.03 -6.88
C GLY A 364 16.51 -11.47 -5.84
N ARG A 365 16.46 -10.93 -4.61
CA ARG A 365 17.41 -11.22 -3.53
C ARG A 365 17.03 -12.52 -2.80
N LEU A 366 17.04 -13.61 -3.58
CA LEU A 366 16.58 -14.95 -3.20
C LEU A 366 17.17 -15.48 -1.87
N GLU A 367 18.45 -15.23 -1.58
CA GLU A 367 19.07 -15.67 -0.31
C GLU A 367 18.47 -14.97 0.92
N VAL A 368 18.12 -13.69 0.79
CA VAL A 368 17.49 -12.90 1.86
C VAL A 368 16.05 -13.37 2.06
N ALA A 369 15.32 -13.58 0.97
CA ALA A 369 13.96 -14.11 1.00
C ALA A 369 13.92 -15.53 1.62
N LYS A 370 14.90 -16.41 1.32
CA LYS A 370 15.06 -17.72 1.96
C LYS A 370 15.28 -17.60 3.48
N GLY A 371 16.14 -16.68 3.92
CA GLY A 371 16.36 -16.42 5.34
C GLY A 371 15.07 -16.04 6.07
N ILE A 372 14.28 -15.13 5.49
CA ILE A 372 13.00 -14.69 6.04
C ILE A 372 11.94 -15.81 6.00
N ALA A 373 11.90 -16.62 4.94
CA ALA A 373 10.97 -17.75 4.82
C ALA A 373 11.21 -18.84 5.89
N LEU A 374 12.47 -19.07 6.29
CA LEU A 374 12.83 -19.96 7.40
C LEU A 374 12.35 -19.46 8.77
N GLU A 375 12.32 -18.14 8.99
CA GLU A 375 11.82 -17.52 10.22
C GLU A 375 10.28 -17.54 10.29
N VAL A 376 9.60 -17.23 9.18
CA VAL A 376 8.13 -17.09 9.14
C VAL A 376 7.40 -18.42 8.91
N GLN A 377 8.07 -19.42 8.31
CA GLN A 377 7.55 -20.78 8.08
C GLN A 377 6.17 -20.83 7.39
N SER A 378 5.97 -19.98 6.39
CA SER A 378 4.71 -19.89 5.63
C SER A 378 4.79 -20.60 4.28
N GLU A 379 3.90 -21.57 4.05
CA GLU A 379 3.81 -22.35 2.79
C GLU A 379 3.66 -21.45 1.55
N SER A 380 2.86 -20.38 1.63
CA SER A 380 2.65 -19.46 0.50
C SER A 380 3.90 -18.69 0.11
N LYS A 381 4.70 -18.26 1.10
CA LYS A 381 6.02 -17.63 0.87
C LYS A 381 7.01 -18.61 0.26
N TRP A 382 7.06 -19.84 0.76
CA TRP A 382 7.90 -20.89 0.17
C TRP A 382 7.53 -21.16 -1.28
N LYS A 383 6.24 -21.16 -1.63
CA LYS A 383 5.80 -21.29 -3.01
C LYS A 383 6.24 -20.12 -3.90
N GLN A 384 6.01 -18.87 -3.47
CA GLN A 384 6.45 -17.68 -4.22
C GLN A 384 7.97 -17.65 -4.42
N LEU A 385 8.74 -18.01 -3.38
CA LEU A 385 10.19 -18.12 -3.46
C LEU A 385 10.62 -19.23 -4.43
N GLY A 386 9.93 -20.38 -4.42
CA GLY A 386 10.17 -21.49 -5.34
C GLY A 386 9.91 -21.12 -6.80
N GLU A 387 8.81 -20.43 -7.09
CA GLU A 387 8.48 -19.90 -8.43
C GLU A 387 9.55 -18.93 -8.94
N LEU A 388 10.02 -18.01 -8.08
CA LEU A 388 11.10 -17.10 -8.43
C LEU A 388 12.46 -17.83 -8.57
N ALA A 389 12.75 -18.82 -7.74
CA ALA A 389 13.96 -19.63 -7.85
C ALA A 389 13.98 -20.47 -9.15
N MET A 390 12.85 -21.06 -9.54
CA MET A 390 12.71 -21.80 -10.81
C MET A 390 12.93 -20.88 -12.01
N SER A 391 12.23 -19.74 -12.07
CA SER A 391 12.42 -18.76 -13.16
C SER A 391 13.83 -18.15 -13.21
N SER A 392 14.53 -18.08 -12.08
CA SER A 392 15.93 -17.64 -11.98
C SER A 392 16.96 -18.76 -12.25
N GLY A 393 16.53 -19.98 -12.56
CA GLY A 393 17.41 -21.14 -12.78
C GLY A 393 18.12 -21.68 -11.52
N LYS A 394 17.72 -21.26 -10.31
CA LYS A 394 18.29 -21.75 -9.04
C LYS A 394 17.63 -23.05 -8.59
N LEU A 395 17.88 -24.12 -9.34
CA LEU A 395 17.22 -25.43 -9.21
C LEU A 395 17.29 -26.04 -7.79
N GLN A 396 18.45 -26.00 -7.13
CA GLN A 396 18.61 -26.52 -5.76
C GLN A 396 17.74 -25.75 -4.74
N MET A 397 17.68 -24.43 -4.87
CA MET A 397 16.83 -23.60 -4.01
C MET A 397 15.35 -23.84 -4.29
N ALA A 398 14.97 -24.03 -5.57
CA ALA A 398 13.60 -24.40 -5.92
C ALA A 398 13.19 -25.73 -5.27
N GLU A 399 14.06 -26.75 -5.27
CA GLU A 399 13.81 -28.03 -4.61
C GLU A 399 13.54 -27.86 -3.10
N GLU A 400 14.38 -27.11 -2.39
CA GLU A 400 14.19 -26.81 -0.97
C GLU A 400 12.86 -26.08 -0.72
N CYS A 401 12.54 -25.09 -1.56
CA CYS A 401 11.32 -24.30 -1.45
C CYS A 401 10.06 -25.14 -1.69
N LEU A 402 10.07 -26.02 -2.69
CA LEU A 402 8.94 -26.90 -3.01
C LEU A 402 8.73 -27.96 -1.92
N ASN A 403 9.81 -28.48 -1.32
CA ASN A 403 9.73 -29.35 -0.15
C ASN A 403 9.11 -28.63 1.07
N HIS A 404 9.52 -27.40 1.36
CA HIS A 404 8.93 -26.60 2.44
C HIS A 404 7.49 -26.13 2.16
N ALA A 405 7.12 -25.92 0.90
CA ALA A 405 5.76 -25.59 0.47
C ALA A 405 4.84 -26.82 0.33
N MET A 406 5.36 -28.04 0.52
CA MET A 406 4.66 -29.31 0.28
C MET A 406 4.06 -29.43 -1.15
N ASP A 407 4.64 -28.76 -2.14
CA ASP A 407 4.17 -28.80 -3.54
C ASP A 407 4.72 -30.05 -4.25
N LEU A 408 4.07 -31.18 -3.97
CA LEU A 408 4.42 -32.48 -4.54
C LEU A 408 4.34 -32.51 -6.07
N SER A 409 3.55 -31.63 -6.69
CA SER A 409 3.42 -31.55 -8.16
C SER A 409 4.61 -30.82 -8.77
N GLY A 410 5.07 -29.74 -8.13
CA GLY A 410 6.31 -29.06 -8.50
C GLY A 410 7.53 -29.97 -8.31
N LEU A 411 7.61 -30.71 -7.19
CA LEU A 411 8.66 -31.71 -6.97
C LEU A 411 8.63 -32.82 -8.03
N LEU A 412 7.45 -33.30 -8.42
CA LEU A 412 7.30 -34.31 -9.47
C LEU A 412 7.88 -33.82 -10.80
N LEU A 413 7.54 -32.59 -11.19
CA LEU A 413 8.05 -31.96 -12.40
C LEU A 413 9.57 -31.77 -12.34
N LEU A 414 10.11 -31.35 -11.20
CA LEU A 414 11.53 -31.10 -11.01
C LEU A 414 12.35 -32.41 -11.09
N TYR A 415 11.99 -33.43 -10.30
CA TYR A 415 12.73 -34.69 -10.27
C TYR A 415 12.58 -35.50 -11.57
N SER A 416 11.40 -35.49 -12.21
CA SER A 416 11.23 -36.14 -13.52
C SER A 416 12.02 -35.44 -14.62
N SER A 417 12.16 -34.11 -14.58
CA SER A 417 13.01 -33.36 -15.51
C SER A 417 14.51 -33.63 -15.33
N PHE A 418 14.96 -34.00 -14.13
CA PHE A 418 16.35 -34.39 -13.87
C PHE A 418 16.63 -35.88 -14.10
N GLY A 419 15.59 -36.72 -14.13
CA GLY A 419 15.75 -38.17 -14.06
C GLY A 419 16.25 -38.64 -12.68
N ASP A 420 15.97 -37.89 -11.60
CA ASP A 420 16.41 -38.24 -10.26
C ASP A 420 15.52 -39.35 -9.66
N ALA A 421 15.93 -40.60 -9.85
CA ALA A 421 15.24 -41.76 -9.30
C ALA A 421 15.21 -41.79 -7.75
N GLU A 422 16.18 -41.18 -7.06
CA GLU A 422 16.18 -41.14 -5.60
C GLU A 422 15.16 -40.10 -5.09
N GLY A 423 15.15 -38.92 -5.70
CA GLY A 423 14.14 -37.87 -5.48
C GLY A 423 12.72 -38.35 -5.75
N ILE A 424 12.47 -39.01 -6.90
CA ILE A 424 11.17 -39.60 -7.23
C ILE A 424 10.77 -40.67 -6.20
N SER A 425 11.71 -41.48 -5.69
CA SER A 425 11.38 -42.51 -4.69
C SER A 425 11.03 -41.93 -3.32
N LYS A 426 11.65 -40.82 -2.91
CA LYS A 426 11.29 -40.07 -1.68
C LYS A 426 9.94 -39.36 -1.84
N LEU A 427 9.70 -38.79 -3.02
CA LEU A 427 8.43 -38.15 -3.36
C LEU A 427 7.26 -39.16 -3.37
N ALA A 428 7.49 -40.38 -3.87
CA ALA A 428 6.49 -41.45 -3.84
C ALA A 428 5.99 -41.75 -2.41
N THR A 429 6.91 -41.87 -1.45
CA THR A 429 6.58 -42.11 -0.04
C THR A 429 5.85 -40.92 0.59
N LEU A 430 6.35 -39.70 0.37
CA LEU A 430 5.73 -38.47 0.88
C LEU A 430 4.31 -38.26 0.30
N ALA A 431 4.12 -38.54 -0.98
CA ALA A 431 2.82 -38.46 -1.64
C ALA A 431 1.83 -39.52 -1.14
N LYS A 432 2.30 -40.73 -0.80
CA LYS A 432 1.46 -41.77 -0.17
C LYS A 432 1.04 -41.34 1.24
N GLU A 433 1.95 -40.79 2.03
CA GLU A 433 1.66 -40.27 3.39
C GLU A 433 0.65 -39.10 3.37
N GLN A 434 0.74 -38.20 2.40
CA GLN A 434 -0.25 -37.12 2.21
C GLN A 434 -1.55 -37.55 1.50
N GLY A 435 -1.72 -38.84 1.16
CA GLY A 435 -2.90 -39.34 0.44
C GLY A 435 -3.03 -38.83 -1.01
N LYS A 436 -1.96 -38.30 -1.60
CA LYS A 436 -1.89 -37.78 -2.97
C LYS A 436 -1.61 -38.92 -3.96
N ASN A 437 -2.53 -39.88 -4.00
CA ASN A 437 -2.37 -41.17 -4.70
C ASN A 437 -1.96 -41.03 -6.18
N ASN A 438 -2.44 -40.01 -6.91
CA ASN A 438 -2.06 -39.81 -8.31
C ASN A 438 -0.56 -39.47 -8.48
N VAL A 439 0.00 -38.65 -7.59
CA VAL A 439 1.43 -38.31 -7.60
C VAL A 439 2.26 -39.52 -7.19
N ALA A 440 1.84 -40.23 -6.14
CA ALA A 440 2.49 -41.47 -5.71
C ALA A 440 2.50 -42.53 -6.82
N PHE A 441 1.37 -42.73 -7.51
CA PHE A 441 1.26 -43.66 -8.64
C PHE A 441 2.21 -43.30 -9.78
N LEU A 442 2.25 -42.02 -10.20
CA LEU A 442 3.17 -41.57 -11.25
C LEU A 442 4.64 -41.77 -10.85
N CYS A 443 5.01 -41.47 -9.60
CA CYS A 443 6.36 -41.70 -9.10
C CYS A 443 6.74 -43.19 -9.15
N LEU A 444 5.88 -44.07 -8.63
CA LEU A 444 6.13 -45.51 -8.61
C LEU A 444 6.17 -46.11 -10.02
N PHE A 445 5.30 -45.63 -10.93
CA PHE A 445 5.25 -46.08 -12.31
C PHE A 445 6.50 -45.67 -13.11
N MET A 446 6.99 -44.44 -12.95
CA MET A 446 8.26 -43.99 -13.54
C MET A 446 9.47 -44.77 -13.02
N LEU A 447 9.41 -45.28 -11.78
CA LEU A 447 10.45 -46.12 -11.17
C LEU A 447 10.30 -47.62 -11.48
N GLY A 448 9.36 -48.02 -12.36
CA GLY A 448 9.12 -49.43 -12.66
C GLY A 448 8.59 -50.26 -11.48
N LYS A 449 8.17 -49.64 -10.38
CA LYS A 449 7.66 -50.30 -9.16
C LYS A 449 6.20 -50.72 -9.33
N LEU A 450 5.96 -51.60 -10.30
CA LEU A 450 4.63 -52.00 -10.73
C LEU A 450 3.80 -52.71 -9.64
N GLU A 451 4.44 -53.51 -8.77
CA GLU A 451 3.76 -54.14 -7.63
C GLU A 451 3.24 -53.10 -6.62
N ASP A 452 4.05 -52.08 -6.30
CA ASP A 452 3.64 -50.98 -5.42
C ASP A 452 2.50 -50.15 -6.05
N CYS A 453 2.50 -49.98 -7.38
CA CYS A 453 1.40 -49.34 -8.11
C CYS A 453 0.09 -50.13 -8.01
N LEU A 454 0.13 -51.46 -8.19
CA LEU A 454 -1.04 -52.32 -8.02
C LEU A 454 -1.57 -52.26 -6.58
N GLN A 455 -0.66 -52.35 -5.60
CA GLN A 455 -1.00 -52.24 -4.19
C GLN A 455 -1.65 -50.89 -3.86
N LEU A 456 -1.17 -49.78 -4.43
CA LEU A 456 -1.78 -48.45 -4.27
C LEU A 456 -3.19 -48.37 -4.90
N LEU A 457 -3.43 -49.02 -6.04
CA LEU A 457 -4.76 -49.09 -6.66
C LEU A 457 -5.73 -49.95 -5.83
N ILE A 458 -5.26 -51.04 -5.23
CA ILE A 458 -6.04 -51.88 -4.31
C ILE A 458 -6.37 -51.12 -3.02
N GLU A 459 -5.39 -50.46 -2.41
CA GLU A 459 -5.57 -49.63 -1.19
C GLU A 459 -6.52 -48.45 -1.42
N SER A 460 -6.53 -47.86 -2.62
CA SER A 460 -7.47 -46.81 -3.01
C SER A 460 -8.82 -47.32 -3.53
N ASN A 461 -9.08 -48.63 -3.43
CA ASN A 461 -10.31 -49.31 -3.85
C ASN A 461 -10.64 -49.18 -5.36
N ARG A 462 -9.63 -48.96 -6.21
CA ARG A 462 -9.72 -48.89 -7.68
C ARG A 462 -9.42 -50.24 -8.33
N ILE A 463 -10.06 -51.29 -7.80
CA ILE A 463 -9.78 -52.70 -8.14
C ILE A 463 -9.93 -53.02 -9.65
N PRO A 464 -10.93 -52.51 -10.41
CA PRO A 464 -11.02 -52.75 -11.85
C PRO A 464 -9.80 -52.20 -12.62
N GLU A 465 -9.24 -51.09 -12.16
CA GLU A 465 -8.07 -50.46 -12.78
C GLU A 465 -6.78 -51.20 -12.41
N ALA A 466 -6.69 -51.74 -11.19
CA ALA A 466 -5.64 -52.67 -10.82
C ALA A 466 -5.66 -53.93 -11.71
N ALA A 467 -6.85 -54.48 -12.02
CA ALA A 467 -6.98 -55.64 -12.90
C ALA A 467 -6.54 -55.33 -14.35
N LEU A 468 -6.89 -54.16 -14.87
CA LEU A 468 -6.42 -53.70 -16.19
C LEU A 468 -4.91 -53.45 -16.21
N MET A 469 -4.36 -52.79 -15.18
CA MET A 469 -2.94 -52.56 -15.05
C MET A 469 -2.15 -53.87 -14.96
N ALA A 470 -2.62 -54.83 -14.15
CA ALA A 470 -2.02 -56.16 -14.06
C ALA A 470 -2.05 -56.86 -15.43
N ARG A 471 -3.20 -56.86 -16.13
CA ARG A 471 -3.28 -57.46 -17.47
C ARG A 471 -2.28 -56.84 -18.48
N SER A 472 -1.98 -55.55 -18.35
CA SER A 472 -1.07 -54.84 -19.26
C SER A 472 0.41 -54.93 -18.88
N TYR A 473 0.75 -55.00 -17.59
CA TYR A 473 2.12 -54.83 -17.10
C TYR A 473 2.61 -55.91 -16.11
N LEU A 474 1.71 -56.63 -15.42
CA LEU A 474 2.02 -57.75 -14.53
C LEU A 474 0.97 -58.90 -14.67
N PRO A 475 0.94 -59.61 -15.82
CA PRO A 475 -0.02 -60.69 -16.07
C PRO A 475 -0.11 -61.73 -14.95
N SER A 476 1.01 -62.09 -14.31
CA SER A 476 1.08 -63.02 -13.18
C SER A 476 0.16 -62.66 -12.00
N LYS A 477 -0.17 -61.38 -11.82
CA LYS A 477 -1.01 -60.86 -10.75
C LYS A 477 -2.50 -60.76 -11.09
N VAL A 478 -2.90 -61.04 -12.32
CA VAL A 478 -4.30 -60.93 -12.74
C VAL A 478 -5.24 -61.88 -11.97
N PRO A 479 -4.95 -63.19 -11.77
CA PRO A 479 -5.85 -64.08 -11.03
C PRO A 479 -6.10 -63.61 -9.59
N GLU A 480 -5.04 -63.18 -8.90
CA GLU A 480 -5.11 -62.62 -7.54
C GLU A 480 -6.05 -61.40 -7.48
N ILE A 481 -5.91 -60.47 -8.43
CA ILE A 481 -6.70 -59.23 -8.45
C ILE A 481 -8.13 -59.47 -8.96
N VAL A 482 -8.34 -60.38 -9.91
CA VAL A 482 -9.68 -60.78 -10.38
C VAL A 482 -10.45 -61.47 -9.26
N ALA A 483 -9.81 -62.28 -8.41
CA ALA A 483 -10.44 -62.83 -7.21
C ALA A 483 -10.87 -61.75 -6.20
N ILE A 484 -10.02 -60.73 -5.98
CA ILE A 484 -10.35 -59.56 -5.14
C ILE A 484 -11.53 -58.77 -5.76
N TRP A 485 -11.50 -58.53 -7.07
CA TRP A 485 -12.56 -57.83 -7.81
C TRP A 485 -13.88 -58.60 -7.76
N ARG A 486 -13.86 -59.91 -8.00
CA ARG A 486 -15.02 -60.80 -7.90
C ARG A 486 -15.64 -60.70 -6.51
N LYS A 487 -14.83 -60.74 -5.45
CA LYS A 487 -15.28 -60.64 -4.05
C LYS A 487 -15.90 -59.28 -3.71
N ASP A 488 -15.36 -58.18 -4.25
CA ASP A 488 -15.91 -56.84 -4.02
C ASP A 488 -17.19 -56.59 -4.83
N LEU A 489 -17.16 -56.91 -6.13
CA LEU A 489 -18.29 -56.74 -7.04
C LEU A 489 -19.50 -57.59 -6.62
N ASN A 490 -19.29 -58.76 -6.02
CA ASN A 490 -20.36 -59.62 -5.49
C ASN A 490 -21.18 -58.95 -4.36
N LYS A 491 -20.62 -57.93 -3.66
CA LYS A 491 -21.37 -57.12 -2.69
C LYS A 491 -22.43 -56.22 -3.35
N VAL A 492 -22.21 -55.86 -4.62
CA VAL A 492 -23.01 -54.86 -5.36
C VAL A 492 -23.87 -55.51 -6.45
N ASN A 493 -23.29 -56.41 -7.25
CA ASN A 493 -23.98 -57.13 -8.31
C ASN A 493 -23.38 -58.55 -8.50
N PRO A 494 -24.02 -59.60 -7.95
CA PRO A 494 -23.53 -60.98 -8.05
C PRO A 494 -23.40 -61.47 -9.50
N LYS A 495 -24.33 -61.10 -10.40
CA LYS A 495 -24.31 -61.53 -11.81
C LYS A 495 -23.11 -60.96 -12.57
N ALA A 496 -22.71 -59.73 -12.26
CA ALA A 496 -21.53 -59.11 -12.86
C ALA A 496 -20.24 -59.75 -12.31
N ALA A 497 -20.21 -60.10 -11.02
CA ALA A 497 -19.09 -60.83 -10.42
C ALA A 497 -18.90 -62.24 -11.01
N GLU A 498 -19.98 -62.97 -11.27
CA GLU A 498 -19.94 -64.27 -11.97
C GLU A 498 -19.46 -64.14 -13.43
N SER A 499 -19.65 -62.98 -14.06
CA SER A 499 -19.24 -62.72 -15.45
C SER A 499 -17.76 -62.37 -15.62
N LEU A 500 -17.01 -62.18 -14.53
CA LEU A 500 -15.56 -61.99 -14.58
C LEU A 500 -14.87 -63.33 -14.86
N ALA A 501 -14.17 -63.44 -15.98
CA ALA A 501 -13.36 -64.61 -16.29
C ALA A 501 -11.96 -64.48 -15.66
N ASP A 502 -11.48 -65.58 -15.07
CA ASP A 502 -10.11 -65.71 -14.59
C ASP A 502 -9.27 -66.42 -15.69
N PRO A 503 -8.06 -65.93 -16.04
CA PRO A 503 -7.16 -66.63 -16.96
C PRO A 503 -6.81 -68.06 -16.57
N GLU A 504 -6.80 -68.41 -15.26
CA GLU A 504 -6.56 -69.78 -14.81
C GLU A 504 -7.78 -70.70 -15.01
N GLU A 505 -8.99 -70.18 -14.80
CA GLU A 505 -10.24 -70.95 -14.92
C GLU A 505 -10.70 -71.08 -16.39
N TYR A 506 -10.45 -70.04 -17.22
CA TYR A 506 -10.90 -69.97 -18.61
C TYR A 506 -9.78 -69.56 -19.59
N PRO A 507 -8.70 -70.34 -19.76
CA PRO A 507 -7.59 -70.01 -20.67
C PRO A 507 -8.04 -69.70 -22.11
N ASN A 508 -9.11 -70.35 -22.58
CA ASN A 508 -9.68 -70.19 -23.93
C ASN A 508 -10.24 -68.77 -24.21
N LEU A 509 -10.40 -67.93 -23.19
CA LEU A 509 -10.87 -66.53 -23.33
C LEU A 509 -9.71 -65.51 -23.35
N PHE A 510 -8.47 -65.97 -23.15
CA PHE A 510 -7.27 -65.13 -23.06
C PHE A 510 -6.22 -65.61 -24.08
N GLU A 511 -6.39 -65.18 -25.33
CA GLU A 511 -5.38 -65.34 -26.37
C GLU A 511 -4.04 -64.69 -25.94
N ASP A 512 -2.92 -65.26 -26.39
CA ASP A 512 -1.55 -64.85 -26.05
C ASP A 512 -1.16 -64.86 -24.54
N TRP A 513 -1.97 -65.46 -23.65
CA TRP A 513 -1.70 -65.42 -22.19
C TRP A 513 -0.33 -65.99 -21.78
N GLN A 514 0.10 -67.10 -22.38
CA GLN A 514 1.43 -67.69 -22.11
C GLN A 514 2.58 -66.82 -22.64
N VAL A 515 2.35 -66.08 -23.75
CA VAL A 515 3.30 -65.11 -24.29
C VAL A 515 3.43 -63.93 -23.33
N ALA A 516 2.33 -63.39 -22.81
CA ALA A 516 2.33 -62.30 -21.85
C ALA A 516 3.14 -62.63 -20.57
N LEU A 517 3.02 -63.86 -20.05
CA LEU A 517 3.82 -64.33 -18.90
C LEU A 517 5.32 -64.48 -19.22
N ALA A 518 5.67 -64.98 -20.41
CA ALA A 518 7.07 -65.06 -20.84
C ALA A 518 7.70 -63.68 -21.02
N VAL A 519 6.92 -62.73 -21.53
CA VAL A 519 7.29 -61.31 -21.70
C VAL A 519 7.50 -60.62 -20.35
N GLU A 520 6.60 -60.82 -19.39
CA GLU A 520 6.74 -60.31 -18.01
C GLU A 520 8.05 -60.81 -17.38
N SER A 521 8.35 -62.11 -17.51
CA SER A 521 9.59 -62.69 -17.00
C SER A 521 10.84 -62.09 -17.64
N LYS A 522 10.84 -61.84 -18.95
CA LYS A 522 11.99 -61.26 -19.68
C LYS A 522 12.14 -59.76 -19.39
N ALA A 523 11.02 -59.05 -19.22
CA ALA A 523 11.02 -57.63 -18.85
C ALA A 523 11.58 -57.43 -17.43
N ALA A 524 11.20 -58.29 -16.47
CA ALA A 524 11.64 -58.21 -15.07
C ALA A 524 13.18 -58.19 -14.89
N GLU A 525 13.94 -58.84 -15.78
CA GLU A 525 15.41 -58.81 -15.79
C GLU A 525 15.98 -57.41 -16.08
N THR A 526 15.20 -56.55 -16.74
CA THR A 526 15.63 -55.20 -17.18
C THR A 526 14.92 -54.05 -16.47
N MET A 527 13.79 -54.29 -15.78
CA MET A 527 12.93 -53.23 -15.21
C MET A 527 13.60 -52.30 -14.18
N ASN A 528 14.67 -52.73 -13.52
CA ASN A 528 15.43 -51.90 -12.56
C ASN A 528 16.75 -51.34 -13.13
N VAL A 529 16.99 -51.48 -14.44
CA VAL A 529 18.21 -51.03 -15.11
C VAL A 529 17.90 -49.79 -15.93
N TYR A 530 18.19 -48.62 -15.37
CA TYR A 530 18.03 -47.34 -16.06
C TYR A 530 19.22 -47.13 -17.02
N PRO A 531 19.01 -47.10 -18.36
CA PRO A 531 20.09 -46.80 -19.30
C PRO A 531 20.55 -45.35 -19.13
N PRO A 532 21.86 -45.04 -19.31
CA PRO A 532 22.37 -43.67 -19.28
C PRO A 532 21.66 -42.79 -20.31
N ALA A 533 21.42 -41.50 -19.97
CA ALA A 533 20.71 -40.56 -20.84
C ALA A 533 21.32 -40.40 -22.24
N GLU A 534 22.64 -40.64 -22.39
CA GLU A 534 23.33 -40.69 -23.69
C GLU A 534 22.72 -41.70 -24.67
N GLN A 535 22.11 -42.77 -24.17
CA GLN A 535 21.49 -43.83 -24.97
C GLN A 535 20.03 -43.53 -25.35
N TYR A 536 19.48 -42.36 -25.00
CA TYR A 536 18.10 -41.98 -25.27
C TYR A 536 17.71 -42.13 -26.74
N ILE A 537 18.59 -41.74 -27.68
CA ILE A 537 18.36 -41.87 -29.12
C ILE A 537 18.08 -43.33 -29.52
N ASN A 538 18.76 -44.29 -28.89
CA ASN A 538 18.59 -45.73 -29.16
C ASN A 538 17.30 -46.31 -28.52
N HIS A 539 16.53 -45.50 -27.80
CA HIS A 539 15.30 -45.88 -27.11
C HIS A 539 14.09 -45.00 -27.47
N ALA A 540 14.29 -43.86 -28.14
CA ALA A 540 13.24 -42.91 -28.49
C ALA A 540 12.11 -43.49 -29.34
N ASP A 541 12.43 -44.40 -30.28
CA ASP A 541 11.46 -45.02 -31.20
C ASP A 541 10.80 -46.30 -30.65
N LYS A 542 11.19 -46.77 -29.45
CA LYS A 542 10.63 -47.98 -28.83
C LYS A 542 9.22 -47.87 -28.21
N PRO A 543 8.60 -46.70 -27.91
CA PRO A 543 7.32 -46.67 -27.17
C PRO A 543 6.08 -47.02 -28.02
N HIS A 544 6.24 -47.24 -29.33
CA HIS A 544 5.14 -47.60 -30.23
C HIS A 544 4.93 -49.11 -30.43
N ILE A 545 5.82 -49.94 -29.89
CA ILE A 545 5.73 -51.41 -30.00
C ILE A 545 5.19 -51.96 -28.68
N THR A 546 4.07 -52.67 -28.70
CA THR A 546 3.57 -53.31 -27.47
C THR A 546 4.52 -54.43 -27.03
N LEU A 547 4.55 -54.72 -25.73
CA LEU A 547 5.39 -55.77 -25.17
C LEU A 547 5.15 -57.16 -25.82
N VAL A 548 3.94 -57.40 -26.35
CA VAL A 548 3.57 -58.63 -27.09
C VAL A 548 4.09 -58.60 -28.54
N GLU A 549 4.04 -57.45 -29.23
CA GLU A 549 4.62 -57.30 -30.58
C GLU A 549 6.14 -57.38 -30.55
N ALA A 550 6.80 -56.79 -29.54
CA ALA A 550 8.24 -56.90 -29.35
C ALA A 550 8.69 -58.36 -29.20
N PHE A 551 7.88 -59.19 -28.53
CA PHE A 551 8.15 -60.62 -28.35
C PHE A 551 7.90 -61.43 -29.62
N ARG A 552 6.81 -61.14 -30.35
CA ARG A 552 6.56 -61.77 -31.66
C ARG A 552 7.70 -61.48 -32.64
N ASN A 553 8.21 -60.25 -32.65
CA ASN A 553 9.35 -59.87 -33.50
C ASN A 553 10.64 -60.63 -33.10
N MET A 554 10.90 -60.82 -31.80
CA MET A 554 12.04 -61.64 -31.35
C MET A 554 11.92 -63.13 -31.72
N GLN A 555 10.71 -63.71 -31.70
CA GLN A 555 10.52 -65.11 -32.11
C GLN A 555 10.75 -65.32 -33.62
N ILE A 556 10.46 -64.30 -34.44
CA ILE A 556 10.72 -64.34 -35.90
C ILE A 556 12.23 -64.34 -36.20
N GLU A 557 13.04 -63.65 -35.39
CA GLU A 557 14.52 -63.68 -35.51
C GLU A 557 15.13 -65.02 -35.04
N GLU A 558 14.44 -65.81 -34.22
CA GLU A 558 14.90 -67.14 -33.75
C GLU A 558 14.50 -68.31 -34.69
N GLU A 559 13.57 -68.12 -35.64
CA GLU A 559 13.02 -69.18 -36.52
C GLU A 559 13.58 -69.23 -37.96
N GLU A 560 14.68 -68.56 -38.30
CA GLU A 560 15.36 -68.81 -39.59
C GLU A 560 16.15 -70.14 -39.59
N PRO A 561 15.91 -71.06 -40.55
CA PRO A 561 16.68 -72.30 -40.64
C PRO A 561 18.11 -72.06 -41.12
N LEU A 562 19.08 -72.63 -40.39
CA LEU A 562 20.49 -72.70 -40.79
C LEU A 562 20.69 -73.52 -42.09
N GLU A 563 20.64 -72.90 -43.26
CA GLU A 563 21.23 -73.46 -44.49
C GLU A 563 22.64 -72.92 -44.72
N ASN A 564 23.62 -73.85 -44.72
CA ASN A 564 25.03 -73.54 -44.97
C ASN A 564 25.28 -73.20 -46.45
N GLY A 565 25.95 -72.06 -46.71
CA GLY A 565 26.28 -71.61 -48.06
C GLY A 565 27.41 -70.58 -48.10
N GLU A 566 28.62 -70.97 -47.68
CA GLU A 566 29.88 -70.24 -47.98
C GLU A 566 29.97 -69.84 -49.47
N SER A 567 30.56 -68.72 -49.91
CA SER A 567 31.39 -67.71 -49.22
C SER A 567 31.59 -66.43 -50.08
N ASN A 568 32.08 -65.37 -49.42
CA ASN A 568 32.80 -64.20 -49.97
C ASN A 568 32.07 -63.16 -50.85
N HIS A 569 31.70 -62.05 -50.19
CA HIS A 569 32.10 -60.67 -50.51
C HIS A 569 33.12 -60.50 -51.66
N GLU A 570 33.04 -59.46 -52.52
CA GLU A 570 33.33 -58.05 -52.12
C GLU A 570 32.94 -57.02 -53.22
N LEU A 571 32.70 -55.75 -52.81
CA LEU A 571 32.65 -54.50 -53.63
C LEU A 571 31.40 -54.32 -54.55
N THR A 572 30.83 -53.12 -54.79
CA THR A 572 31.33 -51.73 -54.64
C THR A 572 30.18 -50.68 -54.50
N GLU A 573 30.46 -49.59 -53.78
CA GLU A 573 30.06 -48.17 -53.92
C GLU A 573 28.76 -47.68 -54.65
N GLN A 574 28.01 -46.85 -53.91
CA GLN A 574 27.56 -45.46 -54.18
C GLN A 574 26.48 -45.07 -55.23
N ASN A 575 25.56 -44.23 -54.71
CA ASN A 575 24.96 -42.98 -55.23
C ASN A 575 23.79 -42.95 -56.25
N GLU A 576 22.64 -42.54 -55.70
CA GLU A 576 21.86 -41.31 -55.98
C GLU A 576 21.20 -41.01 -57.35
N GLU A 577 20.09 -40.23 -57.25
CA GLU A 577 19.32 -39.51 -58.29
C GLU A 577 18.48 -40.37 -59.29
N HIS A 578 17.29 -39.96 -59.76
CA HIS A 578 16.28 -39.01 -59.27
C HIS A 578 14.91 -39.29 -59.98
N TYR A 579 13.82 -38.74 -59.42
CA TYR A 579 12.50 -38.41 -60.00
C TYR A 579 11.95 -39.08 -61.29
N ALA A 580 10.68 -39.52 -61.21
CA ALA A 580 9.57 -38.80 -61.84
C ALA A 580 8.19 -39.35 -61.42
N GLU A 581 7.30 -38.49 -60.93
CA GLU A 581 5.85 -38.74 -60.78
C GLU A 581 5.05 -37.54 -61.32
N GLU A 582 4.20 -37.80 -62.31
CA GLU A 582 3.14 -36.94 -62.85
C GLU A 582 2.07 -37.91 -63.43
N HIS A 583 0.75 -37.65 -63.45
CA HIS A 583 0.04 -36.37 -63.37
C HIS A 583 -1.48 -36.54 -63.08
N ASN A 584 -2.19 -35.40 -63.01
CA ASN A 584 -3.65 -35.17 -63.03
C ASN A 584 -4.44 -35.29 -61.70
N GLY A 585 -5.11 -34.24 -61.23
CA GLY A 585 -5.11 -32.84 -61.73
C GLY A 585 -6.18 -31.92 -61.12
N GLU A 586 -5.85 -30.61 -61.12
CA GLU A 586 -6.73 -29.43 -61.29
C GLU A 586 -7.89 -29.16 -60.28
N GLU A 587 -8.36 -27.94 -60.01
CA GLU A 587 -7.86 -26.52 -59.97
C GLU A 587 -9.06 -25.69 -59.39
N GLY A 588 -8.96 -24.47 -58.84
CA GLY A 588 -7.83 -23.55 -58.69
C GLY A 588 -8.16 -22.33 -57.80
N SER A 589 -7.20 -21.39 -57.80
CA SER A 589 -7.01 -20.07 -57.14
C SER A 589 -8.20 -19.07 -57.14
N GLN A 590 -8.23 -17.93 -56.40
CA GLN A 590 -7.23 -16.84 -56.19
C GLN A 590 -7.38 -16.17 -54.80
N GLU A 591 -6.31 -15.77 -54.09
CA GLU A 591 -5.61 -14.44 -54.06
C GLU A 591 -6.53 -13.26 -53.63
N GLU A 592 -6.13 -12.26 -52.85
CA GLU A 592 -4.81 -11.63 -52.63
C GLU A 592 -4.73 -10.92 -51.23
N ALA A 593 -3.60 -10.29 -50.87
CA ALA A 593 -3.30 -9.76 -49.51
C ALA A 593 -3.34 -8.22 -49.38
N VAL A 594 -3.65 -7.68 -48.19
CA VAL A 594 -3.41 -6.25 -47.83
C VAL A 594 -2.97 -6.07 -46.36
N VAL A 595 -2.22 -4.99 -46.13
CA VAL A 595 -1.51 -4.56 -44.91
C VAL A 595 -2.35 -3.63 -44.01
N VAL A 596 -2.07 -3.71 -42.70
CA VAL A 596 -2.24 -2.73 -41.59
C VAL A 596 -2.67 -1.29 -41.97
N ASP A 597 -3.73 -0.77 -41.33
CA ASP A 597 -3.68 0.51 -40.57
C ASP A 597 -4.90 0.74 -39.64
N ALA A 598 -4.81 1.78 -38.79
CA ALA A 598 -5.67 2.01 -37.62
C ALA A 598 -6.83 3.01 -37.79
N GLU A 599 -7.61 3.18 -36.70
CA GLU A 599 -8.67 4.18 -36.44
C GLU A 599 -10.02 4.09 -37.20
N SER A 600 -11.14 3.98 -36.48
CA SER A 600 -12.21 5.00 -36.47
C SER A 600 -13.40 4.70 -35.52
N THR A 601 -13.55 5.57 -34.52
CA THR A 601 -14.80 6.20 -33.99
C THR A 601 -16.17 5.48 -33.91
N ASP A 602 -16.71 5.53 -32.68
CA ASP A 602 -18.09 5.93 -32.28
C ASP A 602 -19.32 5.03 -32.51
N GLY A 603 -20.29 5.12 -31.56
CA GLY A 603 -21.61 4.48 -31.69
C GLY A 603 -22.28 4.03 -30.39
N ALA A 604 -22.84 4.95 -29.60
CA ALA A 604 -23.57 4.64 -28.37
C ALA A 604 -24.91 3.92 -28.59
N VAL A 605 -25.31 3.04 -27.66
CA VAL A 605 -26.69 2.55 -27.50
C VAL A 605 -27.13 2.63 -26.03
N LEU A 606 -28.29 3.24 -25.81
CA LEU A 606 -28.94 3.44 -24.52
C LEU A 606 -29.83 2.25 -24.13
N VAL A 607 -29.85 1.86 -22.86
CA VAL A 607 -30.98 1.10 -22.26
C VAL A 607 -31.25 1.63 -20.85
N ASN A 608 -32.46 2.15 -20.62
CA ASN A 608 -32.97 2.49 -19.29
C ASN A 608 -33.57 1.24 -18.61
N GLY A 609 -33.46 1.15 -17.29
CA GLY A 609 -34.18 0.19 -16.45
C GLY A 609 -34.16 0.63 -14.99
N ASN A 610 -35.34 0.92 -14.42
CA ASN A 610 -35.51 1.55 -13.11
C ASN A 610 -35.46 0.55 -11.92
N GLU A 611 -35.05 1.09 -10.77
CA GLU A 611 -35.59 0.89 -9.41
C GLU A 611 -35.81 -0.53 -8.86
N ALA A 612 -35.06 -0.86 -7.80
CA ALA A 612 -35.61 -1.43 -6.58
C ALA A 612 -34.71 -1.06 -5.37
N ASP A 613 -35.28 -0.43 -4.35
CA ASP A 613 -34.59 -0.11 -3.09
C ASP A 613 -34.48 -1.33 -2.17
N GLU A 614 -33.34 -1.52 -1.49
CA GLU A 614 -33.20 -2.45 -0.36
C GLU A 614 -32.96 -1.69 0.96
N GLU A 615 -34.05 -1.42 1.69
CA GLU A 615 -34.00 -0.96 3.08
C GLU A 615 -33.55 -2.10 4.02
N TRP A 616 -32.54 -1.83 4.84
CA TRP A 616 -32.14 -2.74 5.91
C TRP A 616 -33.03 -2.56 7.15
N GLY A 617 -34.03 -3.43 7.28
CA GLY A 617 -34.95 -3.45 8.42
C GLY A 617 -34.30 -3.87 9.74
N THR A 618 -34.45 -3.04 10.78
CA THR A 618 -34.04 -3.35 12.15
C THR A 618 -35.14 -4.10 12.92
N ASN A 619 -34.88 -5.34 13.32
CA ASN A 619 -35.72 -6.04 14.30
C ASN A 619 -35.36 -5.64 15.73
N ASN A 620 -36.35 -5.20 16.51
CA ASN A 620 -36.56 -5.71 17.87
C ASN A 620 -37.93 -5.30 18.41
N GLU A 621 -38.69 -6.30 18.89
CA GLU A 621 -40.01 -6.12 19.47
C GLU A 621 -39.92 -5.57 20.91
N GLY A 622 -40.83 -4.67 21.28
CA GLY A 622 -40.98 -4.16 22.64
C GLY A 622 -42.43 -3.79 22.90
N ALA A 623 -43.16 -4.62 23.65
CA ALA A 623 -44.59 -4.44 23.92
C ALA A 623 -44.87 -3.28 24.93
N PRO A 624 -46.04 -2.62 24.84
CA PRO A 624 -46.35 -1.46 25.69
C PRO A 624 -47.22 -1.79 26.91
N SER A 625 -46.92 -1.20 28.08
CA SER A 625 -47.93 -0.77 29.08
C SER A 625 -47.30 -0.08 30.30
N ALA A 626 -48.08 0.83 30.91
CA ALA A 626 -47.90 1.54 32.19
C ALA A 626 -47.01 2.79 32.16
#